data_AF-A0A4Q9HLQ3-F1
#
_entry.id   AF-A0A4Q9HLQ3-F1
#
_cell.length_a   1.000
_cell.length_b   1.000
_cell.length_c   1.000
_cell.angle_alpha   90.00
_cell.angle_beta   90.00
_cell.angle_gamma   90.00
#
_symmetry.space_group_name_H-M   'P 1'
#
loop_
_entity.id
_entity.type
_entity.pdbx_description
1 polymer ?
#
loop_
_entity_poly.entity_id
_entity_poly.type
_entity_poly.pdbx_seq_one_letter_code
_entity_poly.pdbx_strand_id
1 'polypeptide(L)'
;AEHLLRSPRAGAGPSVTGGGAGRPPRAPHGPAHAAGPVATAGIGTGTRELTELPAAWHEALDAARAARAEPRLGRIAQWDTIGAYRLLTTLPDTGTDPAVRPLLAPAHAELVRTAEAFLDCAGQASRTAQVLGIHRQTLYYRLGRVEKLTGLDLDEGEDRLLLHMALKAARL
;
A
#
# COMPACT_ATOMS: atom_id res chain seq x y z
N ALA A 1 -33.70 34.35 43.11
CA ALA A 1 -33.41 35.77 43.37
C ALA A 1 -31.95 35.97 43.01
N GLU A 2 -31.61 36.34 41.77
CA GLU A 2 -31.69 37.72 41.20
C GLU A 2 -30.85 38.68 42.06
N HIS A 3 -29.93 39.52 41.56
CA HIS A 3 -29.66 40.08 40.23
C HIS A 3 -28.26 40.76 40.30
N LEU A 4 -27.44 40.66 39.23
CA LEU A 4 -26.75 41.77 38.49
C LEU A 4 -26.12 42.96 39.31
N LEU A 5 -24.92 43.52 39.08
CA LEU A 5 -24.05 43.80 37.92
C LEU A 5 -22.70 44.37 38.41
N ARG A 6 -21.60 44.11 37.69
CA ARG A 6 -20.72 45.15 37.11
C ARG A 6 -19.54 44.54 36.31
N SER A 7 -19.49 44.91 35.04
CA SER A 7 -18.38 44.72 34.10
C SER A 7 -17.15 45.58 34.45
N PRO A 8 -15.98 45.34 33.83
CA PRO A 8 -15.62 46.18 32.68
C PRO A 8 -14.84 45.49 31.53
N ARG A 9 -15.15 45.97 30.31
CA ARG A 9 -14.33 46.26 29.10
C ARG A 9 -12.98 45.52 28.92
N ALA A 10 -12.84 44.71 27.87
CA ALA A 10 -12.46 45.07 26.48
C ALA A 10 -10.95 45.29 26.30
N GLY A 11 -10.30 44.30 25.69
CA GLY A 11 -8.94 44.38 25.14
C GLY A 11 -8.85 43.43 23.94
N ALA A 12 -8.83 44.00 22.74
CA ALA A 12 -8.68 43.29 21.47
C ALA A 12 -7.25 42.77 21.31
N GLY A 13 -7.12 41.48 20.98
CA GLY A 13 -5.86 40.85 20.54
C GLY A 13 -6.05 40.23 19.15
N PRO A 14 -5.06 40.31 18.25
CA PRO A 14 -5.26 40.03 16.83
C PRO A 14 -5.40 38.53 16.55
N SER A 15 -6.40 38.20 15.75
CA SER A 15 -6.65 36.87 15.18
C SER A 15 -5.57 36.55 14.13
N VAL A 16 -4.68 35.61 14.45
CA VAL A 16 -3.79 34.98 13.47
C VAL A 16 -4.59 33.93 12.70
N THR A 17 -5.03 34.33 11.51
CA THR A 17 -5.50 33.43 10.46
C THR A 17 -4.30 32.95 9.64
N GLY A 18 -4.07 31.64 9.55
CA GLY A 18 -3.12 31.10 8.58
C GLY A 18 -2.74 29.65 8.84
N GLY A 19 -2.97 28.78 7.85
CA GLY A 19 -2.44 27.41 7.84
C GLY A 19 -3.44 26.30 7.55
N GLY A 20 -4.52 26.57 6.80
CA GLY A 20 -5.29 25.50 6.18
C GLY A 20 -4.40 24.77 5.18
N ALA A 21 -3.92 23.57 5.55
CA ALA A 21 -3.28 22.65 4.64
C ALA A 21 -4.26 22.36 3.48
N GLY A 22 -4.01 23.03 2.36
CA GLY A 22 -4.85 22.95 1.18
C GLY A 22 -4.90 21.52 0.69
N ARG A 23 -6.07 20.89 0.85
CA ARG A 23 -6.44 19.71 0.07
C ARG A 23 -6.23 20.06 -1.41
N PRO A 24 -5.48 19.26 -2.19
CA PRO A 24 -5.20 19.58 -3.58
C PRO A 24 -6.52 19.76 -4.34
N PRO A 25 -6.59 20.74 -5.26
CA PRO A 25 -7.81 21.00 -6.02
C PRO A 25 -8.19 19.74 -6.79
N ARG A 26 -9.45 19.31 -6.62
CA ARG A 26 -10.04 18.26 -7.47
C ARG A 26 -10.04 18.78 -8.90
N ALA A 27 -9.28 18.14 -9.77
CA ALA A 27 -9.27 18.44 -11.20
C ALA A 27 -10.70 18.30 -11.78
N PRO A 28 -11.10 19.16 -12.72
CA PRO A 28 -12.43 19.13 -13.32
C PRO A 28 -12.64 17.82 -14.08
N HIS A 29 -13.80 17.20 -13.87
CA HIS A 29 -14.24 16.00 -14.58
C HIS A 29 -14.57 16.36 -16.04
N GLY A 30 -13.57 16.26 -16.92
CA GLY A 30 -13.76 16.24 -18.36
C GLY A 30 -14.56 15.02 -18.82
N PRO A 31 -15.14 15.05 -20.04
CA PRO A 31 -16.03 14.01 -20.54
C PRO A 31 -15.36 12.63 -20.51
N ALA A 32 -16.15 11.61 -20.17
CA ALA A 32 -15.71 10.23 -20.03
C ALA A 32 -15.17 9.70 -21.38
N HIS A 33 -13.85 9.78 -21.55
CA HIS A 33 -13.15 9.05 -22.58
C HIS A 33 -13.33 7.54 -22.32
N ALA A 34 -13.61 6.79 -23.39
CA ALA A 34 -13.68 5.32 -23.39
C ALA A 34 -12.53 4.76 -22.55
N ALA A 35 -12.84 3.81 -21.65
CA ALA A 35 -11.93 3.31 -20.63
C ALA A 35 -10.70 2.64 -21.26
N GLY A 36 -9.70 3.46 -21.59
CA GLY A 36 -8.34 3.03 -21.82
C GLY A 36 -7.77 2.42 -20.54
N PRO A 37 -6.58 1.78 -20.61
CA PRO A 37 -5.93 1.22 -19.44
C PRO A 37 -5.92 2.24 -18.30
N VAL A 38 -6.36 1.82 -17.12
CA VAL A 38 -6.48 2.70 -15.95
C VAL A 38 -5.09 3.21 -15.60
N ALA A 39 -4.82 4.47 -15.92
CA ALA A 39 -3.54 5.09 -15.63
C ALA A 39 -3.35 5.25 -14.12
N THR A 40 -2.15 4.92 -13.65
CA THR A 40 -1.68 5.22 -12.29
C THR A 40 -0.70 6.38 -12.30
N ALA A 41 -0.60 7.10 -11.20
CA ALA A 41 0.37 8.18 -11.01
C ALA A 41 1.04 8.05 -9.64
N GLY A 42 2.23 8.63 -9.53
CA GLY A 42 3.00 8.66 -8.30
C GLY A 42 3.45 10.08 -7.99
N ILE A 43 3.59 10.37 -6.70
CA ILE A 43 4.01 11.66 -6.17
C ILE A 43 5.27 11.40 -5.34
N GLY A 44 6.40 11.95 -5.80
CA GLY A 44 7.65 11.98 -5.05
C GLY A 44 7.67 13.11 -4.04
N THR A 45 8.71 13.15 -3.21
CA THR A 45 8.94 14.24 -2.28
C THR A 45 9.24 15.51 -3.07
N GLY A 46 8.58 16.62 -2.72
CA GLY A 46 8.83 17.90 -3.37
C GLY A 46 10.22 18.44 -3.03
N THR A 47 10.93 18.99 -4.02
CA THR A 47 12.23 19.65 -3.82
C THR A 47 12.22 21.09 -4.33
N ARG A 48 13.11 21.93 -3.77
CA ARG A 48 13.41 23.29 -4.25
C ARG A 48 14.78 23.38 -4.93
N GLU A 49 15.56 22.31 -4.92
CA GLU A 49 16.89 22.26 -5.50
C GLU A 49 16.88 21.45 -6.80
N LEU A 50 17.45 22.00 -7.87
CA LEU A 50 17.52 21.31 -9.16
C LEU A 50 18.37 20.03 -9.09
N THR A 51 19.33 19.97 -8.18
CA THR A 51 20.21 18.82 -7.91
C THR A 51 19.46 17.61 -7.35
N GLU A 52 18.35 17.82 -6.65
CA GLU A 52 17.54 16.75 -6.05
C GLU A 52 16.41 16.26 -6.98
N LEU A 53 16.15 16.99 -8.07
CA LEU A 53 15.07 16.67 -9.01
C LEU A 53 15.13 15.23 -9.55
N PRO A 54 16.31 14.65 -9.89
CA PRO A 54 16.37 13.25 -10.31
C PRO A 54 15.92 12.27 -9.22
N ALA A 55 16.23 12.54 -7.95
CA ALA A 55 15.79 11.68 -6.84
C ALA A 55 14.27 11.78 -6.66
N ALA A 56 13.72 12.99 -6.60
CA ALA A 56 12.28 13.23 -6.50
C ALA A 56 11.49 12.61 -7.68
N TRP A 57 12.08 12.62 -8.88
CA TRP A 57 11.52 11.97 -10.06
C TRP A 57 11.48 10.43 -9.92
N HIS A 58 12.56 9.81 -9.44
CA HIS A 58 12.57 8.36 -9.17
C HIS A 58 11.55 7.98 -8.10
N GLU A 59 11.42 8.76 -7.03
CA GLU A 59 10.39 8.53 -6.00
C GLU A 59 8.97 8.57 -6.59
N ALA A 60 8.70 9.51 -7.49
CA ALA A 60 7.41 9.59 -8.18
C ALA A 60 7.17 8.37 -9.08
N LEU A 61 8.19 7.91 -9.81
CA LEU A 61 8.10 6.71 -10.64
C LEU A 61 7.87 5.45 -9.79
N ASP A 62 8.57 5.32 -8.67
CA ASP A 62 8.43 4.20 -7.73
C ASP A 62 7.05 4.16 -7.10
N ALA A 63 6.54 5.31 -6.68
CA ALA A 63 5.18 5.43 -6.18
C ALA A 63 4.14 5.05 -7.25
N ALA A 64 4.35 5.43 -8.51
CA ALA A 64 3.47 5.05 -9.62
C ALA A 64 3.50 3.53 -9.89
N ARG A 65 4.68 2.91 -9.81
CA ARG A 65 4.86 1.45 -9.91
C ARG A 65 4.14 0.73 -8.76
N ALA A 66 4.31 1.19 -7.54
CA ALA A 66 3.62 0.64 -6.37
C ALA A 66 2.09 0.79 -6.49
N ALA A 67 1.58 1.93 -6.96
CA ALA A 67 0.14 2.14 -7.21
C ALA A 67 -0.44 1.15 -8.23
N ARG A 68 0.34 0.80 -9.26
CA ARG A 68 -0.04 -0.22 -10.24
C ARG A 68 -0.02 -1.62 -9.64
N ALA A 69 0.99 -1.93 -8.84
CA ALA A 69 1.17 -3.23 -8.22
C ALA A 69 0.10 -3.49 -7.14
N GLU A 70 -0.28 -2.48 -6.36
CA GLU A 70 -1.08 -2.63 -5.15
C GLU A 70 -2.33 -1.73 -5.15
N PRO A 71 -3.51 -2.28 -5.53
CA PRO A 71 -4.76 -1.53 -5.64
C PRO A 71 -5.19 -0.79 -4.37
N ARG A 72 -4.83 -1.27 -3.16
CA ARG A 72 -5.16 -0.57 -1.90
C ARG A 72 -4.47 0.78 -1.73
N LEU A 73 -3.38 1.04 -2.47
CA LEU A 73 -2.73 2.35 -2.50
C LEU A 73 -3.52 3.37 -3.34
N GLY A 74 -4.51 2.92 -4.11
CA GLY A 74 -5.27 3.76 -5.02
C GLY A 74 -4.50 4.08 -6.31
N ARG A 75 -5.13 4.84 -7.20
CA ARG A 75 -4.56 5.20 -8.52
C ARG A 75 -3.44 6.22 -8.44
N ILE A 76 -3.37 6.99 -7.37
CA ILE A 76 -2.35 8.01 -7.13
C ILE A 76 -1.73 7.70 -5.78
N ALA A 77 -0.45 7.31 -5.78
CA ALA A 77 0.27 7.00 -4.55
C ALA A 77 1.35 8.05 -4.26
N GLN A 78 1.57 8.34 -2.98
CA GLN A 78 2.65 9.22 -2.54
C GLN A 78 3.79 8.36 -1.99
N TRP A 79 5.03 8.69 -2.34
CA TRP A 79 6.24 7.99 -1.91
C TRP A 79 6.25 7.68 -0.40
N ASP A 80 5.92 8.66 0.44
CA ASP A 80 5.92 8.50 1.91
C ASP A 80 4.82 7.54 2.43
N THR A 81 3.86 7.18 1.58
CA THR A 81 2.70 6.35 1.94
C THR A 81 2.71 4.94 1.33
N ILE A 82 3.64 4.63 0.42
CA ILE A 82 3.69 3.29 -0.22
C ILE A 82 4.27 2.20 0.69
N GLY A 83 4.78 2.57 1.87
CA GLY A 83 5.21 1.63 2.91
C GLY A 83 6.37 0.75 2.45
N ALA A 84 6.24 -0.57 2.64
CA ALA A 84 7.27 -1.56 2.27
C ALA A 84 7.67 -1.49 0.78
N TYR A 85 6.81 -0.98 -0.10
CA TYR A 85 7.14 -0.80 -1.50
C TYR A 85 8.29 0.19 -1.74
N ARG A 86 8.55 1.13 -0.83
CA ARG A 86 9.73 2.00 -0.93
C ARG A 86 11.04 1.20 -0.91
N LEU A 87 11.09 0.14 -0.09
CA LEU A 87 12.26 -0.74 -0.05
C LEU A 87 12.26 -1.63 -1.30
N LEU A 88 11.12 -2.25 -1.63
CA LEU A 88 11.05 -3.17 -2.77
C LEU A 88 11.42 -2.52 -4.11
N THR A 89 11.07 -1.25 -4.35
CA THR A 89 11.42 -0.57 -5.61
C THR A 89 12.89 -0.19 -5.72
N THR A 90 13.62 -0.15 -4.60
CA THR A 90 15.07 0.12 -4.57
C THR A 90 15.93 -1.12 -4.71
N LEU A 91 15.36 -2.31 -4.48
CA LEU A 91 16.07 -3.56 -4.66
C LEU A 91 16.34 -3.82 -6.14
N PRO A 92 17.51 -4.37 -6.50
CA PRO A 92 17.77 -4.80 -7.87
C PRO A 92 16.77 -5.88 -8.27
N ASP A 93 16.32 -5.86 -9.52
CA ASP A 93 15.50 -6.93 -10.07
C ASP A 93 16.38 -8.17 -10.29
N THR A 94 16.39 -9.05 -9.30
CA THR A 94 17.06 -10.35 -9.35
C THR A 94 16.16 -11.47 -9.89
N GLY A 95 14.95 -11.12 -10.35
CA GLY A 95 13.90 -12.07 -10.69
C GLY A 95 13.26 -12.76 -9.48
N THR A 96 12.24 -13.58 -9.75
CA THR A 96 11.52 -14.33 -8.69
C THR A 96 12.41 -15.39 -8.06
N ASP A 97 12.41 -15.42 -6.73
CA ASP A 97 13.03 -16.46 -5.92
C ASP A 97 12.64 -17.88 -6.41
N PRO A 98 13.60 -18.79 -6.60
CA PRO A 98 13.32 -20.15 -7.06
C PRO A 98 12.30 -20.92 -6.20
N ALA A 99 12.26 -20.69 -4.89
CA ALA A 99 11.31 -21.34 -3.99
C ALA A 99 9.87 -20.88 -4.23
N VAL A 100 9.67 -19.59 -4.56
CA VAL A 100 8.33 -19.01 -4.78
C VAL A 100 7.85 -19.18 -6.22
N ARG A 101 8.76 -19.36 -7.18
CA ARG A 101 8.44 -19.51 -8.61
C ARG A 101 7.38 -20.56 -8.93
N PRO A 102 7.36 -21.78 -8.35
CA PRO A 102 6.31 -22.76 -8.60
C PRO A 102 4.93 -22.25 -8.21
N LEU A 103 4.82 -21.51 -7.10
CA LEU A 103 3.56 -20.95 -6.61
C LEU A 103 2.98 -19.89 -7.56
N LEU A 104 3.83 -19.14 -8.28
CA LEU A 104 3.39 -18.09 -9.20
C LEU A 104 2.81 -18.59 -10.54
N ALA A 105 2.79 -19.91 -10.77
CA ALA A 105 2.16 -20.46 -11.95
C ALA A 105 0.66 -20.07 -12.02
N PRO A 106 0.09 -19.77 -13.21
CA PRO A 106 -1.32 -19.37 -13.34
C PRO A 106 -2.31 -20.36 -12.73
N ALA A 107 -2.00 -21.65 -12.74
CA ALA A 107 -2.80 -22.72 -12.12
C ALA A 107 -2.92 -22.60 -10.58
N HIS A 108 -2.13 -21.72 -9.95
CA HIS A 108 -2.06 -21.53 -8.50
C HIS A 108 -2.44 -20.11 -8.07
N ALA A 109 -3.10 -19.34 -8.93
CA ALA A 109 -3.56 -17.98 -8.62
C ALA A 109 -4.38 -17.89 -7.31
N GLU A 110 -5.25 -18.88 -7.05
CA GLU A 110 -6.01 -18.95 -5.80
C GLU A 110 -5.13 -19.19 -4.56
N LEU A 111 -4.02 -19.93 -4.70
CA LEU A 111 -3.07 -20.14 -3.61
C LEU A 111 -2.24 -18.88 -3.35
N VAL A 112 -1.79 -18.20 -4.41
CA VAL A 112 -1.14 -16.88 -4.31
C VAL A 112 -2.03 -15.90 -3.55
N ARG A 113 -3.30 -15.78 -3.96
CA ARG A 113 -4.29 -14.93 -3.29
C ARG A 113 -4.47 -15.29 -1.81
N THR A 114 -4.45 -16.58 -1.50
CA THR A 114 -4.62 -17.08 -0.12
C THR A 114 -3.38 -16.77 0.73
N ALA A 115 -2.17 -17.02 0.21
CA ALA A 115 -0.91 -16.72 0.89
C ALA A 115 -0.74 -15.22 1.13
N GLU A 116 -1.01 -14.38 0.11
CA GLU A 116 -0.91 -12.93 0.24
C GLU A 116 -1.90 -12.40 1.29
N ALA A 117 -3.16 -12.85 1.27
CA ALA A 117 -4.14 -12.48 2.29
C ALA A 117 -3.74 -12.93 3.69
N PHE A 118 -3.14 -14.11 3.82
CA PHE A 118 -2.64 -14.62 5.10
C PHE A 118 -1.52 -13.74 5.67
N LEU A 119 -0.55 -13.39 4.83
CA LEU A 119 0.60 -12.56 5.21
C LEU A 119 0.19 -11.11 5.47
N ASP A 120 -0.72 -10.54 4.66
CA ASP A 120 -1.32 -9.22 4.89
C ASP A 120 -2.14 -9.17 6.19
N CYS A 121 -2.70 -10.30 6.62
CA CYS A 121 -3.37 -10.46 7.93
C CYS A 121 -2.39 -10.83 9.07
N ALA A 122 -1.08 -10.65 8.88
CA ALA A 122 -0.04 -10.98 9.85
C ALA A 122 -0.10 -12.43 10.36
N GLY A 123 -0.45 -13.38 9.48
CA GLY A 123 -0.57 -14.80 9.80
C GLY A 123 -1.82 -15.17 10.61
N GLN A 124 -2.76 -14.25 10.83
CA GLN A 124 -3.96 -14.53 11.63
C GLN A 124 -5.01 -15.32 10.84
N ALA A 125 -4.95 -16.66 10.91
CA ALA A 125 -5.83 -17.55 10.15
C ALA A 125 -7.33 -17.21 10.23
N SER A 126 -7.84 -16.85 11.41
CA SER A 126 -9.25 -16.48 11.60
C SER A 126 -9.62 -15.21 10.82
N ARG A 127 -8.75 -14.20 10.83
CA ARG A 127 -8.95 -12.95 10.07
C ARG A 127 -8.84 -13.22 8.57
N THR A 128 -7.85 -14.00 8.16
CA THR A 128 -7.65 -14.39 6.76
C THR A 128 -8.87 -15.12 6.19
N ALA A 129 -9.41 -16.09 6.93
CA ALA A 129 -10.59 -16.84 6.53
C ALA A 129 -11.82 -15.93 6.34
N GLN A 130 -12.00 -14.92 7.21
CA GLN A 130 -13.04 -13.91 7.07
C GLN A 130 -12.84 -13.03 5.83
N VAL A 131 -11.62 -12.52 5.61
CA VAL A 131 -11.27 -11.69 4.44
C VAL A 131 -11.50 -12.45 3.13
N LEU A 132 -11.18 -13.74 3.11
CA LEU A 132 -11.35 -14.60 1.92
C LEU A 132 -12.77 -15.16 1.77
N GLY A 133 -13.62 -15.06 2.80
CA GLY A 133 -14.97 -15.65 2.79
C GLY A 133 -14.96 -17.18 2.74
N ILE A 134 -13.97 -17.84 3.37
CA ILE A 134 -13.82 -19.30 3.36
C ILE A 134 -13.81 -19.89 4.77
N HIS A 135 -14.05 -21.20 4.86
CA HIS A 135 -13.93 -21.91 6.12
C HIS A 135 -12.45 -22.09 6.53
N ARG A 136 -12.18 -22.08 7.85
CA ARG A 136 -10.81 -22.21 8.39
C ARG A 136 -10.10 -23.49 7.94
N GLN A 137 -10.83 -24.60 7.81
CA GLN A 137 -10.28 -25.86 7.30
C GLN A 137 -9.81 -25.74 5.83
N THR A 138 -10.57 -25.03 5.01
CA THR A 138 -10.20 -24.76 3.61
C THR A 138 -8.95 -23.87 3.55
N LEU A 139 -8.85 -22.88 4.43
CA LEU A 139 -7.65 -22.06 4.55
C LEU A 139 -6.42 -22.91 4.87
N TYR A 140 -6.48 -23.75 5.91
CA TYR A 140 -5.35 -24.62 6.28
C TYR A 140 -4.94 -25.58 5.16
N TYR A 141 -5.91 -26.16 4.45
CA TYR A 141 -5.62 -26.99 3.28
C TYR A 141 -4.87 -26.20 2.19
N ARG A 142 -5.27 -24.96 1.92
CA ARG A 142 -4.61 -24.09 0.92
C ARG A 142 -3.20 -23.67 1.38
N LEU A 143 -3.04 -23.28 2.64
CA LEU A 143 -1.73 -22.92 3.20
C LEU A 143 -0.77 -24.11 3.19
N GLY A 144 -1.20 -25.30 3.61
CA GLY A 144 -0.36 -26.50 3.52
C GLY A 144 0.00 -26.91 2.09
N ARG A 145 -0.78 -26.49 1.08
CA ARG A 145 -0.36 -26.61 -0.33
C ARG A 145 0.67 -25.58 -0.74
N VAL A 146 0.59 -24.36 -0.21
CA VAL A 146 1.61 -23.32 -0.44
C VAL A 146 2.95 -23.79 0.11
N GLU A 147 2.99 -24.32 1.33
CA GLU A 147 4.18 -24.89 1.96
C GLU A 147 4.76 -26.04 1.12
N LYS A 148 3.92 -26.97 0.65
CA LYS A 148 4.36 -28.08 -0.21
C LYS A 148 4.95 -27.63 -1.55
N LEU A 149 4.41 -26.56 -2.15
CA LEU A 149 4.87 -26.06 -3.44
C LEU A 149 6.16 -25.26 -3.33
N THR A 150 6.32 -24.53 -2.22
CA THR A 150 7.44 -23.60 -2.03
C THR A 150 8.57 -24.18 -1.21
N GLY A 151 8.29 -25.20 -0.38
CA GLY A 151 9.22 -25.71 0.62
C GLY A 151 9.36 -24.82 1.85
N LEU A 152 8.62 -23.71 1.92
CA LEU A 152 8.66 -22.75 3.02
C LEU A 152 7.74 -23.18 4.16
N ASP A 153 8.16 -22.92 5.40
CA ASP A 153 7.38 -23.11 6.63
C ASP A 153 6.70 -21.80 7.03
N LEU A 154 5.36 -21.76 7.04
CA LEU A 154 4.63 -20.53 7.35
C LEU A 154 4.54 -20.24 8.86
N ASP A 155 5.00 -21.15 9.72
CA ASP A 155 5.18 -20.88 11.13
C ASP A 155 6.51 -20.13 11.41
N GLU A 156 7.48 -20.22 10.49
CA GLU A 156 8.76 -19.53 10.57
C GLU A 156 8.69 -18.07 10.07
N GLY A 157 9.35 -17.15 10.77
CA GLY A 157 9.30 -15.72 10.47
C GLY A 157 10.00 -15.35 9.16
N GLU A 158 11.19 -15.91 8.94
CA GLU A 158 12.01 -15.63 7.76
C GLU A 158 11.34 -16.13 6.47
N ASP A 159 10.76 -17.33 6.52
CA ASP A 159 10.06 -17.94 5.39
C ASP A 159 8.81 -17.14 4.99
N ARG A 160 8.05 -16.66 5.98
CA ARG A 160 6.94 -15.73 5.72
C ARG A 160 7.42 -14.41 5.10
N LEU A 161 8.52 -13.85 5.60
CA LEU A 161 9.08 -12.61 5.08
C LEU A 161 9.51 -12.77 3.62
N LEU A 162 10.27 -13.83 3.31
CA LEU A 162 10.68 -14.19 1.95
C LEU A 162 9.47 -14.31 1.03
N LEU A 163 8.47 -15.11 1.43
CA LEU A 163 7.26 -15.31 0.65
C LEU A 163 6.52 -13.99 0.42
N HIS A 164 6.35 -13.17 1.45
CA HIS A 164 5.60 -11.91 1.35
C HIS A 164 6.29 -10.93 0.41
N MET A 165 7.60 -10.77 0.54
CA MET A 165 8.39 -9.91 -0.35
C MET A 165 8.34 -10.41 -1.79
N ALA A 166 8.52 -11.71 -2.03
CA ALA A 166 8.47 -12.29 -3.36
C ALA A 166 7.11 -12.10 -4.04
N LEU A 167 6.01 -12.31 -3.30
CA LEU A 167 4.66 -12.08 -3.82
C LEU A 167 4.40 -10.60 -4.15
N LYS A 168 4.85 -9.67 -3.31
CA LYS A 168 4.69 -8.23 -3.54
C LYS A 168 5.58 -7.73 -4.69
N ALA A 169 6.81 -8.25 -4.79
CA ALA A 169 7.76 -7.93 -5.84
C ALA A 169 7.30 -8.43 -7.22
N ALA A 170 6.70 -9.62 -7.29
CA ALA A 170 6.18 -10.18 -8.54
C ALA A 170 5.07 -9.34 -9.21
N ARG A 171 4.53 -8.33 -8.52
CA ARG A 171 3.48 -7.42 -9.01
C ARG A 171 4.01 -6.06 -9.48
N LEU A 172 5.28 -5.73 -9.21
CA LEU A 172 5.91 -4.45 -9.57
C LEU A 172 6.26 -4.39 -11.06
#